data_AF-A0A5B0M6S4-F1
#
_entry.id   AF-A0A5B0M6S4-F1
#
_cell.length_a   1.000
_cell.length_b   1.000
_cell.length_c   1.000
_cell.angle_alpha   90.00
_cell.angle_beta   90.00
_cell.angle_gamma   90.00
#
_symmetry.space_group_name_H-M   'P 1'
#
loop_
_entity.id
_entity.type
_entity.pdbx_description
1 polymer ?
#
loop_
_entity_poly.entity_id
_entity_poly.type
_entity_poly.pdbx_seq_one_letter_code
_entity_poly.pdbx_strand_id
1 'polypeptide(L)'
;MFDSRETIVSCPGKVLIAGGYLVLDREYPGIVVGTSSRFYTVIRPAQSPLGRSPEQQGSLKYQQIRLSIRSPQFIDAEWSYLISLSAQADLVIKPEASSSQNKFVELAVQESLKLSLALQNPDQFILQPPSEKPPQNGQSTNQPYPMTITILGDNDFYSQPRQDHAPVPAFNRLNTTLKDVHKTGLGSSAAMVTSLCSAILIHFAPSIKPLSRSTKLLLHNLSQYVHSLAQGKVGSGFDVSAAIYGTHVYRRFSPACLDGLLGSSGDQAHLTPNQIWKTLDPKINESWVDASTAPVIERFSIPKFTTLLLADVDAGSHTPSMVGQVFKWKNSESECANQIWKELSIQNNQLKVAFERLDRLSSLNEQNYLSEVLKLSSDSNFHLQNDPSPVTETDDVRTLFIKVSSITKSIRQLMKKMGTQSNVPIEPDSQTQLLDECEKRDGVIGSGVPGAGGYDAIWVLIFTPPSLPECSTAEKVDGRSGNIQHVIEFLNHWSHSSVRVLSSDSWVVGGSTNELRESSDNGHEDDGIKIFDDLQLVDCLKSQLDLFP
;
A
#
# COMPACT_ATOMS: atom_id res chain seq x y z
N MET A 1 26.28 -23.12 -10.24
CA MET A 1 25.10 -22.91 -9.40
C MET A 1 24.97 -21.41 -9.20
N PHE A 2 23.76 -20.86 -9.39
CA PHE A 2 23.50 -19.47 -9.79
C PHE A 2 24.19 -18.40 -8.92
N ASP A 3 25.11 -17.67 -9.56
CA ASP A 3 26.06 -16.70 -8.98
C ASP A 3 25.55 -15.25 -9.09
N SER A 4 24.31 -15.00 -8.62
CA SER A 4 23.62 -13.73 -8.85
C SER A 4 22.46 -13.59 -7.87
N ARG A 5 22.62 -12.79 -6.82
CA ARG A 5 21.58 -12.52 -5.81
C ARG A 5 20.40 -11.81 -6.48
N GLU A 6 19.29 -12.50 -6.70
CA GLU A 6 18.02 -11.86 -7.06
C GLU A 6 17.35 -11.32 -5.79
N THR A 7 16.62 -10.21 -5.90
CA THR A 7 15.88 -9.64 -4.75
C THR A 7 14.49 -9.23 -5.21
N ILE A 8 13.46 -9.78 -4.57
CA ILE A 8 12.07 -9.44 -4.85
C ILE A 8 11.43 -8.91 -3.58
N VAL A 9 10.87 -7.71 -3.68
CA VAL A 9 10.07 -7.11 -2.62
C VAL A 9 8.69 -6.81 -3.16
N SER A 10 7.68 -7.13 -2.37
CA SER A 10 6.30 -6.85 -2.68
C SER A 10 5.59 -6.11 -1.56
N CYS A 11 4.81 -5.09 -1.90
CA CYS A 11 4.07 -4.27 -0.95
C CYS A 11 2.58 -4.20 -1.33
N PRO A 12 1.66 -4.35 -0.37
CA PRO A 12 0.23 -4.25 -0.63
C PRO A 12 -0.19 -2.82 -0.99
N GLY A 13 -1.33 -2.71 -1.66
CA GLY A 13 -2.11 -1.48 -1.73
C GLY A 13 -2.83 -1.20 -0.41
N LYS A 14 -3.62 -0.13 -0.38
CA LYS A 14 -4.34 0.29 0.82
C LYS A 14 -5.72 0.84 0.53
N VAL A 15 -6.54 0.88 1.58
CA VAL A 15 -7.83 1.56 1.62
C VAL A 15 -7.98 2.21 2.98
N LEU A 16 -8.25 3.52 3.01
CA LEU A 16 -8.54 4.23 4.27
C LEU A 16 -10.05 4.26 4.46
N ILE A 17 -10.57 3.42 5.35
CA ILE A 17 -12.02 3.26 5.56
C ILE A 17 -12.58 4.25 6.59
N ALA A 18 -11.72 4.81 7.45
CA ALA A 18 -12.09 5.84 8.42
C ALA A 18 -10.90 6.76 8.74
N GLY A 19 -11.18 8.03 9.09
CA GLY A 19 -10.13 9.01 9.41
C GLY A 19 -9.62 9.85 8.23
N GLY A 20 -10.34 9.87 7.09
CA GLY A 20 -10.05 10.77 5.97
C GLY A 20 -9.98 12.23 6.44
N TYR A 21 -8.97 12.98 5.95
CA TYR A 21 -8.57 14.32 6.40
C TYR A 21 -8.06 14.42 7.84
N LEU A 22 -8.72 13.77 8.79
CA LEU A 22 -8.36 13.74 10.21
C LEU A 22 -6.96 13.18 10.44
N VAL A 23 -6.59 12.10 9.73
CA VAL A 23 -5.28 11.42 9.82
C VAL A 23 -4.08 12.30 9.42
N LEU A 24 -4.33 13.49 8.84
CA LEU A 24 -3.31 14.51 8.62
C LEU A 24 -2.96 15.27 9.89
N ASP A 25 -3.72 15.13 10.97
CA ASP A 25 -3.36 15.61 12.30
C ASP A 25 -2.99 14.40 13.17
N ARG A 26 -1.93 14.54 13.98
CA ARG A 26 -1.46 13.46 14.85
C ARG A 26 -2.45 13.14 15.96
N GLU A 27 -3.32 14.08 16.32
CA GLU A 27 -4.37 13.85 17.32
C GLU A 27 -5.33 12.72 16.89
N TYR A 28 -5.59 12.58 15.58
CA TYR A 28 -6.62 11.67 15.08
C TYR A 28 -6.03 10.46 14.35
N PRO A 29 -6.41 9.23 14.73
CA PRO A 29 -6.01 8.04 13.99
C PRO A 29 -6.83 7.86 12.71
N GLY A 30 -6.30 7.08 11.78
CA GLY A 30 -7.02 6.55 10.62
C GLY A 30 -7.09 5.02 10.69
N ILE A 31 -8.18 4.45 10.19
CA ILE A 31 -8.32 2.99 10.03
C ILE A 31 -7.96 2.65 8.59
N VAL A 32 -6.84 1.96 8.41
CA VAL A 32 -6.31 1.59 7.10
C VAL A 32 -6.29 0.08 6.94
N VAL A 33 -6.74 -0.36 5.78
CA VAL A 33 -6.83 -1.77 5.40
C VAL A 33 -5.84 -2.01 4.27
N GLY A 34 -4.92 -2.96 4.45
CA GLY A 34 -4.02 -3.41 3.40
C GLY A 34 -4.79 -4.29 2.41
N THR A 35 -4.63 -4.05 1.11
CA THR A 35 -5.27 -4.88 0.09
C THR A 35 -4.40 -6.08 -0.26
N SER A 36 -5.02 -7.14 -0.77
CA SER A 36 -4.28 -8.29 -1.28
C SER A 36 -3.58 -8.00 -2.62
N SER A 37 -4.00 -6.98 -3.39
CA SER A 37 -3.27 -6.46 -4.55
C SER A 37 -1.94 -5.83 -4.15
N ARG A 38 -0.86 -6.10 -4.91
CA ARG A 38 0.51 -5.75 -4.55
C ARG A 38 1.29 -5.10 -5.69
N PHE A 39 2.25 -4.26 -5.31
CA PHE A 39 3.39 -3.90 -6.15
C PHE A 39 4.52 -4.89 -5.93
N TYR A 40 5.32 -5.10 -6.96
CA TYR A 40 6.51 -5.94 -6.98
C TYR A 40 7.67 -5.14 -7.56
N THR A 41 8.79 -5.14 -6.85
CA THR A 41 10.08 -4.69 -7.38
C THR A 41 11.03 -5.87 -7.41
N VAL A 42 11.59 -6.14 -8.60
CA VAL A 42 12.51 -7.25 -8.86
C VAL A 42 13.86 -6.69 -9.29
N ILE A 43 14.92 -7.01 -8.55
CA ILE A 43 16.30 -6.65 -8.88
C ILE A 43 17.07 -7.89 -9.31
N ARG A 44 17.69 -7.82 -10.49
CA ARG A 44 18.51 -8.90 -11.06
C ARG A 44 19.74 -8.34 -11.79
N PRO A 45 20.88 -9.05 -11.77
CA PRO A 45 21.93 -8.85 -12.75
C PRO A 45 21.38 -8.98 -14.16
N ALA A 46 21.82 -8.11 -15.07
CA ALA A 46 21.43 -8.27 -16.47
C ALA A 46 22.14 -9.51 -17.05
N GLN A 47 21.43 -10.31 -17.85
CA GLN A 47 22.08 -11.35 -18.65
C GLN A 47 23.12 -10.68 -19.55
N SER A 48 24.35 -11.20 -19.58
CA SER A 48 25.41 -10.59 -20.37
C SER A 48 25.01 -10.56 -21.85
N PRO A 49 24.95 -9.39 -22.51
CA PRO A 49 24.68 -9.32 -23.95
C PRO A 49 25.79 -9.98 -24.79
N LEU A 50 26.89 -10.41 -24.17
CA LEU A 50 28.07 -10.96 -24.85
C LEU A 50 28.18 -12.50 -24.80
N GLY A 51 27.19 -13.22 -24.25
CA GLY A 51 27.26 -14.69 -24.18
C GLY A 51 28.51 -15.25 -23.48
N ARG A 52 29.18 -14.43 -22.66
CA ARG A 52 30.40 -14.82 -21.93
C ARG A 52 30.02 -15.76 -20.80
N SER A 53 30.77 -16.85 -20.67
CA SER A 53 30.60 -17.80 -19.57
C SER A 53 30.82 -17.11 -18.22
N PRO A 54 30.11 -17.52 -17.15
CA PRO A 54 30.25 -16.95 -15.79
C PRO A 54 31.71 -16.89 -15.29
N GLU A 55 32.54 -17.83 -15.73
CA GLU A 55 33.97 -17.93 -15.42
C GLU A 55 34.80 -16.73 -15.93
N GLN A 56 34.35 -16.03 -16.98
CA GLN A 56 35.03 -14.84 -17.52
C GLN A 56 34.56 -13.53 -16.85
N GLN A 57 33.47 -13.54 -16.08
CA GLN A 57 32.94 -12.37 -15.38
C GLN A 57 33.53 -12.19 -13.97
N GLY A 58 33.92 -13.29 -13.30
CA GLY A 58 34.49 -13.27 -11.95
C GLY A 58 35.88 -12.63 -11.82
N SER A 59 36.50 -12.19 -12.92
CA SER A 59 37.85 -11.60 -12.94
C SER A 59 37.91 -10.10 -13.26
N LEU A 60 36.78 -9.44 -13.50
CA LEU A 60 36.77 -7.99 -13.79
C LEU A 60 36.53 -7.20 -12.51
N LYS A 61 37.09 -5.99 -12.41
CA LYS A 61 36.74 -4.99 -11.37
C LYS A 61 35.91 -3.87 -12.00
N TYR A 62 34.64 -3.75 -11.64
CA TYR A 62 33.74 -2.70 -12.13
C TYR A 62 33.89 -1.43 -11.30
N GLN A 63 34.00 -0.29 -11.96
CA GLN A 63 34.05 1.03 -11.31
C GLN A 63 32.70 1.75 -11.31
N GLN A 64 31.73 1.24 -12.07
CA GLN A 64 30.41 1.83 -12.25
C GLN A 64 29.34 0.74 -12.34
N ILE A 65 28.12 1.07 -11.93
CA ILE A 65 26.91 0.28 -12.23
C ILE A 65 26.08 1.04 -13.26
N ARG A 66 25.54 0.33 -14.24
CA ARG A 66 24.42 0.80 -15.06
C ARG A 66 23.16 0.15 -14.52
N LEU A 67 22.30 0.96 -13.91
CA LEU A 67 21.04 0.54 -13.33
C LEU A 67 19.91 0.90 -14.30
N SER A 68 19.34 -0.09 -14.95
CA SER A 68 18.19 0.05 -15.85
C SER A 68 16.91 -0.35 -15.11
N ILE A 69 15.98 0.58 -14.95
CA ILE A 69 14.68 0.36 -14.31
C ILE A 69 13.59 0.41 -15.37
N ARG A 70 12.64 -0.51 -15.31
CA ARG A 70 11.49 -0.53 -16.24
C ARG A 70 10.18 -0.85 -15.52
N SER A 71 9.09 -0.29 -16.02
CA SER A 71 7.73 -0.69 -15.66
C SER A 71 6.93 -1.03 -16.93
N PRO A 72 6.91 -2.30 -17.35
CA PRO A 72 6.47 -2.71 -18.68
C PRO A 72 4.97 -2.50 -18.96
N GLN A 73 4.17 -2.27 -17.92
CA GLN A 73 2.74 -1.97 -18.04
C GLN A 73 2.45 -0.64 -18.75
N PHE A 74 3.45 0.24 -18.85
CA PHE A 74 3.33 1.62 -19.33
C PHE A 74 4.25 1.91 -20.52
N ILE A 75 3.83 2.88 -21.34
CA ILE A 75 4.65 3.46 -22.41
C ILE A 75 5.68 4.41 -21.78
N ASP A 76 6.92 4.39 -22.29
CA ASP A 76 8.04 5.24 -21.90
C ASP A 76 8.43 5.18 -20.41
N ALA A 77 8.04 4.11 -19.71
CA ALA A 77 8.37 3.87 -18.31
C ALA A 77 9.70 3.10 -18.16
N GLU A 78 10.76 3.66 -18.74
CA GLU A 78 12.13 3.17 -18.67
C GLU A 78 13.07 4.27 -18.19
N TRP A 79 13.89 3.94 -17.20
CA TRP A 79 14.86 4.85 -16.59
C TRP A 79 16.22 4.18 -16.53
N SER A 80 17.29 4.94 -16.79
CA SER A 80 18.64 4.40 -16.72
C SER A 80 19.59 5.35 -16.03
N TYR A 81 20.36 4.82 -15.08
CA TYR A 81 21.30 5.59 -14.27
C TYR A 81 22.69 4.96 -14.29
N LEU A 82 23.71 5.79 -14.49
CA LEU A 82 25.10 5.44 -14.23
C LEU A 82 25.48 5.86 -12.82
N ILE A 83 25.94 4.89 -12.03
CA ILE A 83 26.27 5.05 -10.61
C ILE A 83 27.76 4.80 -10.41
N SER A 84 28.44 5.71 -9.72
CA SER A 84 29.84 5.58 -9.36
C SER A 84 30.12 6.18 -7.98
N LEU A 85 31.08 5.62 -7.25
CA LEU A 85 31.56 6.21 -5.99
C LEU A 85 32.36 7.49 -6.26
N SER A 86 32.12 8.52 -5.45
CA SER A 86 32.92 9.74 -5.43
C SER A 86 34.13 9.61 -4.49
N ALA A 87 35.09 10.53 -4.61
CA ALA A 87 36.24 10.59 -3.71
C ALA A 87 35.86 10.96 -2.26
N GLN A 88 34.64 11.47 -2.03
CA GLN A 88 34.13 11.93 -0.73
C GLN A 88 33.26 10.87 -0.03
N ALA A 89 33.37 9.59 -0.42
CA ALA A 89 32.50 8.51 0.07
C ALA A 89 31.01 8.81 -0.14
N ASP A 90 30.69 9.32 -1.33
CA ASP A 90 29.32 9.60 -1.79
C ASP A 90 29.05 8.88 -3.12
N LEU A 91 27.81 8.97 -3.62
CA LEU A 91 27.40 8.43 -4.91
C LEU A 91 27.17 9.54 -5.93
N VAL A 92 27.82 9.39 -7.09
CA VAL A 92 27.49 10.14 -8.29
C VAL A 92 26.51 9.30 -9.10
N ILE A 93 25.26 9.76 -9.16
CA ILE A 93 24.16 9.10 -9.87
C ILE A 93 23.74 10.00 -11.02
N LYS A 94 24.02 9.57 -12.26
CA LYS A 94 23.74 10.36 -13.48
C LYS A 94 22.68 9.66 -14.33
N PRO A 95 21.55 10.29 -14.63
CA PRO A 95 20.62 9.75 -15.62
C PRO A 95 21.29 9.69 -17.00
N GLU A 96 21.07 8.61 -17.74
CA GLU A 96 21.52 8.50 -19.13
C GLU A 96 20.61 9.34 -20.05
N ALA A 97 21.14 9.85 -21.17
CA ALA A 97 20.45 10.82 -22.03
C ALA A 97 19.12 10.33 -22.63
N SER A 98 18.92 9.01 -22.72
CA SER A 98 17.70 8.37 -23.21
C SER A 98 16.67 8.05 -22.11
N SER A 99 16.97 8.36 -20.85
CA SER A 99 16.10 8.05 -19.72
C SER A 99 14.88 8.99 -19.71
N SER A 100 13.67 8.43 -19.49
CA SER A 100 12.52 9.28 -19.19
C SER A 100 12.67 9.94 -17.80
N GLN A 101 11.80 10.89 -17.46
CA GLN A 101 11.83 11.57 -16.16
C GLN A 101 10.69 11.10 -15.27
N ASN A 102 11.03 10.60 -14.08
CA ASN A 102 10.06 10.31 -13.03
C ASN A 102 10.67 10.61 -11.66
N LYS A 103 10.19 11.68 -11.03
CA LYS A 103 10.70 12.16 -9.73
C LYS A 103 10.62 11.10 -8.62
N PHE A 104 9.59 10.25 -8.60
CA PHE A 104 9.45 9.22 -7.58
C PHE A 104 10.49 8.11 -7.73
N VAL A 105 10.70 7.63 -8.97
CA VAL A 105 11.71 6.61 -9.26
C VAL A 105 13.11 7.15 -9.01
N GLU A 106 13.39 8.36 -9.49
CA GLU A 106 14.70 9.00 -9.32
C GLU A 106 15.09 9.15 -7.85
N LEU A 107 14.21 9.73 -7.03
CA LEU A 107 14.47 9.93 -5.60
C LEU A 107 14.56 8.60 -4.84
N ALA A 108 13.73 7.61 -5.19
CA ALA A 108 13.81 6.29 -4.60
C ALA A 108 15.17 5.62 -4.88
N VAL A 109 15.67 5.73 -6.10
CA VAL A 109 17.01 5.22 -6.47
C VAL A 109 18.10 5.99 -5.71
N GLN A 110 18.08 7.32 -5.76
CA GLN A 110 19.13 8.15 -5.18
C GLN A 110 19.25 7.95 -3.67
N GLU A 111 18.15 8.10 -2.94
CA GLU A 111 18.18 8.11 -1.48
C GLU A 111 18.34 6.71 -0.89
N SER A 112 17.80 5.67 -1.53
CA SER A 112 17.98 4.28 -1.09
C SER A 112 19.40 3.80 -1.30
N LEU A 113 20.05 4.15 -2.42
CA LEU A 113 21.45 3.82 -2.66
C LEU A 113 22.38 4.58 -1.71
N LYS A 114 22.12 5.86 -1.43
CA LYS A 114 22.89 6.62 -0.43
C LYS A 114 22.76 5.98 0.96
N LEU A 115 21.56 5.62 1.39
CA LEU A 115 21.40 4.90 2.66
C LEU A 115 22.12 3.55 2.64
N SER A 116 22.03 2.81 1.52
CA SER A 116 22.75 1.55 1.35
C SER A 116 24.26 1.73 1.51
N LEU A 117 24.83 2.80 0.95
CA LEU A 117 26.25 3.14 1.10
C LEU A 117 26.60 3.43 2.56
N ALA A 118 25.78 4.20 3.27
CA ALA A 118 26.03 4.54 4.68
C ALA A 118 25.96 3.33 5.63
N LEU A 119 25.13 2.32 5.31
CA LEU A 119 25.03 1.08 6.07
C LEU A 119 26.15 0.08 5.76
N GLN A 120 27.03 0.41 4.82
CA GLN A 120 28.16 -0.41 4.40
C GLN A 120 29.47 0.33 4.66
N ASN A 121 30.57 -0.42 4.65
CA ASN A 121 31.87 0.20 4.48
C ASN A 121 31.98 0.69 3.01
N PRO A 122 32.36 1.96 2.73
CA PRO A 122 32.51 2.45 1.36
C PRO A 122 33.40 1.57 0.46
N ASP A 123 34.42 0.94 1.04
CA ASP A 123 35.32 0.02 0.33
C ASP A 123 34.64 -1.34 -0.01
N GLN A 124 33.54 -1.64 0.66
CA GLN A 124 32.71 -2.82 0.46
C GLN A 124 31.41 -2.52 -0.27
N PHE A 125 31.12 -1.25 -0.63
CA PHE A 125 29.91 -0.93 -1.38
C PHE A 125 29.97 -1.63 -2.74
N ILE A 126 29.19 -2.69 -2.80
CA ILE A 126 29.30 -3.76 -3.77
C ILE A 126 28.91 -3.20 -5.16
N LEU A 127 29.90 -2.83 -5.99
CA LEU A 127 29.69 -2.55 -7.42
C LEU A 127 29.71 -3.84 -8.28
N GLN A 128 29.81 -5.03 -7.67
CA GLN A 128 29.95 -6.33 -8.36
C GLN A 128 29.16 -7.41 -7.62
N PRO A 129 28.57 -8.43 -8.24
CA PRO A 129 27.84 -9.47 -7.50
C PRO A 129 28.78 -10.13 -6.46
N PRO A 130 28.25 -10.59 -5.32
CA PRO A 130 29.04 -11.24 -4.27
C PRO A 130 29.56 -12.61 -4.76
N SER A 131 30.59 -12.62 -5.60
CA SER A 131 31.40 -13.80 -5.82
C SER A 131 32.24 -14.04 -4.57
N GLU A 132 32.30 -15.28 -4.09
CA GLU A 132 32.94 -15.71 -2.83
C GLU A 132 34.41 -15.23 -2.64
N LYS A 133 35.06 -14.73 -3.70
CA LYS A 133 36.40 -14.14 -3.64
C LYS A 133 36.46 -12.88 -4.52
N PRO A 134 36.74 -11.68 -3.97
CA PRO A 134 37.06 -10.53 -4.80
C PRO A 134 38.29 -10.87 -5.66
N PRO A 135 38.28 -10.58 -6.98
CA PRO A 135 39.44 -10.86 -7.82
C PRO A 135 40.60 -9.98 -7.39
N GLN A 136 41.52 -10.54 -6.60
CA GLN A 136 42.69 -9.81 -6.08
C GLN A 136 43.60 -9.24 -7.19
N ASN A 137 43.49 -9.78 -8.41
CA ASN A 137 44.23 -9.37 -9.62
C ASN A 137 43.31 -9.10 -10.83
N GLY A 138 42.05 -8.69 -10.59
CA GLY A 138 41.11 -8.45 -11.68
C GLY A 138 41.44 -7.21 -12.51
N GLN A 139 41.38 -7.31 -13.84
CA GLN A 139 41.53 -6.14 -14.71
C GLN A 139 40.35 -5.19 -14.47
N SER A 140 40.65 -3.90 -14.20
CA SER A 140 39.62 -2.87 -14.10
C SER A 140 38.99 -2.66 -15.47
N THR A 141 37.66 -2.64 -15.52
CA THR A 141 36.91 -2.36 -16.76
C THR A 141 36.19 -1.02 -16.65
N ASN A 142 36.18 -0.28 -17.77
CA ASN A 142 35.39 0.93 -17.92
C ASN A 142 33.94 0.63 -18.32
N GLN A 143 33.61 -0.63 -18.64
CA GLN A 143 32.22 -1.01 -18.87
C GLN A 143 31.49 -1.06 -17.53
N PRO A 144 30.31 -0.43 -17.41
CA PRO A 144 29.53 -0.49 -16.17
C PRO A 144 28.96 -1.90 -15.97
N TYR A 145 28.87 -2.34 -14.71
CA TYR A 145 28.16 -3.57 -14.36
C TYR A 145 26.66 -3.39 -14.63
N PRO A 146 26.03 -4.23 -15.47
CA PRO A 146 24.64 -4.02 -15.84
C PRO A 146 23.69 -4.68 -14.82
N MET A 147 22.74 -3.91 -14.32
CA MET A 147 21.71 -4.37 -13.40
C MET A 147 20.33 -3.89 -13.86
N THR A 148 19.32 -4.75 -13.69
CA THR A 148 17.94 -4.44 -14.07
C THR A 148 17.03 -4.45 -12.85
N ILE A 149 16.20 -3.42 -12.73
CA ILE A 149 15.06 -3.37 -11.82
C ILE A 149 13.77 -3.41 -12.65
N THR A 150 12.86 -4.32 -12.34
CA THR A 150 11.51 -4.32 -12.93
C THR A 150 10.47 -4.02 -11.86
N ILE A 151 9.59 -3.06 -12.14
CA ILE A 151 8.50 -2.63 -11.26
C ILE A 151 7.17 -3.04 -11.90
N LEU A 152 6.40 -3.85 -11.20
CA LEU A 152 5.08 -4.34 -11.60
C LEU A 152 4.06 -4.01 -10.51
N GLY A 153 2.84 -3.70 -10.91
CA GLY A 153 1.71 -3.55 -9.99
C GLY A 153 0.54 -4.39 -10.48
N ASP A 154 -0.15 -5.06 -9.56
CA ASP A 154 -1.37 -5.78 -9.90
C ASP A 154 -2.37 -4.85 -10.61
N ASN A 155 -3.20 -5.46 -11.46
CA ASN A 155 -4.11 -4.72 -12.34
C ASN A 155 -5.04 -3.77 -11.56
N ASP A 156 -5.40 -4.13 -10.33
CA ASP A 156 -6.34 -3.39 -9.48
C ASP A 156 -5.82 -2.01 -9.05
N PHE A 157 -4.53 -1.69 -9.22
CA PHE A 157 -4.01 -0.34 -8.99
C PHE A 157 -4.43 0.67 -10.06
N TYR A 158 -4.94 0.19 -11.20
CA TYR A 158 -5.21 0.99 -12.39
C TYR A 158 -6.54 0.60 -13.04
N SER A 159 -7.24 1.57 -13.61
CA SER A 159 -8.46 1.31 -14.36
C SER A 159 -8.13 0.47 -15.61
N GLN A 160 -8.73 -0.71 -15.70
CA GLN A 160 -8.49 -1.67 -16.79
C GLN A 160 -9.42 -1.42 -17.98
N PRO A 161 -8.99 -1.74 -19.23
CA PRO A 161 -9.86 -1.67 -20.41
C PRO A 161 -11.18 -2.43 -20.21
N ARG A 162 -12.27 -1.89 -20.76
CA ARG A 162 -13.63 -2.43 -20.60
C ARG A 162 -14.08 -3.42 -21.68
N GLN A 163 -13.18 -4.11 -22.35
CA GLN A 163 -13.57 -5.07 -23.37
C GLN A 163 -14.24 -6.30 -22.73
N ASP A 164 -15.41 -6.67 -23.25
CA ASP A 164 -16.17 -7.81 -22.76
C ASP A 164 -15.54 -9.14 -23.23
N HIS A 165 -15.47 -10.09 -22.29
CA HIS A 165 -15.31 -11.55 -22.48
C HIS A 165 -13.92 -12.21 -22.36
N ALA A 166 -12.83 -11.49 -22.10
CA ALA A 166 -11.55 -12.14 -21.77
C ALA A 166 -11.04 -11.73 -20.38
N PRO A 167 -10.55 -12.67 -19.54
CA PRO A 167 -9.89 -12.31 -18.29
C PRO A 167 -8.67 -11.44 -18.60
N VAL A 168 -8.56 -10.30 -17.91
CA VAL A 168 -7.43 -9.39 -18.06
C VAL A 168 -6.17 -10.13 -17.56
N PRO A 169 -5.12 -10.29 -18.38
CA PRO A 169 -3.92 -11.00 -17.96
C PRO A 169 -3.25 -10.28 -16.79
N ALA A 170 -2.54 -11.00 -15.92
CA ALA A 170 -1.77 -10.40 -14.84
C ALA A 170 -0.77 -9.36 -15.40
N PHE A 171 -0.59 -8.26 -14.67
CA PHE A 171 0.28 -7.14 -15.09
C PHE A 171 -0.03 -6.62 -16.49
N ASN A 172 -1.31 -6.45 -16.81
CA ASN A 172 -1.77 -6.07 -18.13
C ASN A 172 -1.14 -4.75 -18.60
N ARG A 173 -0.74 -4.71 -19.88
CA ARG A 173 -0.20 -3.52 -20.51
C ARG A 173 -1.33 -2.56 -20.87
N LEU A 174 -1.29 -1.36 -20.31
CA LEU A 174 -2.38 -0.38 -20.42
C LEU A 174 -2.26 0.52 -21.66
N ASN A 175 -1.17 0.39 -22.43
CA ASN A 175 -0.89 1.20 -23.62
C ASN A 175 -1.06 2.71 -23.39
N THR A 176 -0.71 3.16 -22.18
CA THR A 176 -0.76 4.57 -21.75
C THR A 176 0.51 4.91 -20.97
N THR A 177 0.76 6.20 -20.75
CA THR A 177 1.88 6.67 -19.93
C THR A 177 1.52 6.61 -18.44
N LEU A 178 2.52 6.62 -17.56
CA LEU A 178 2.31 6.73 -16.10
C LEU A 178 1.63 8.05 -15.68
N LYS A 179 1.69 9.08 -16.52
CA LYS A 179 1.05 10.37 -16.28
C LYS A 179 -0.44 10.33 -16.57
N ASP A 180 -0.82 9.57 -17.60
CA ASP A 180 -2.18 9.56 -18.14
C ASP A 180 -3.01 8.35 -17.65
N VAL A 181 -2.38 7.37 -16.98
CA VAL A 181 -3.10 6.24 -16.40
C VAL A 181 -4.04 6.68 -15.27
N HIS A 182 -5.29 6.21 -15.33
CA HIS A 182 -6.25 6.36 -14.25
C HIS A 182 -5.91 5.39 -13.11
N LYS A 183 -5.82 5.93 -11.89
CA LYS A 183 -5.48 5.17 -10.68
C LYS A 183 -6.75 4.95 -9.87
N THR A 184 -6.89 3.76 -9.30
CA THR A 184 -8.08 3.36 -8.52
C THR A 184 -8.09 3.89 -7.08
N GLY A 185 -7.05 4.62 -6.65
CA GLY A 185 -6.95 5.16 -5.29
C GLY A 185 -6.33 4.21 -4.24
N LEU A 186 -5.91 3.01 -4.64
CA LEU A 186 -5.25 2.01 -3.76
C LEU A 186 -3.87 2.42 -3.23
N GLY A 187 -3.40 3.64 -3.52
CA GLY A 187 -2.09 4.12 -3.05
C GLY A 187 -0.91 3.59 -3.87
N SER A 188 -1.06 3.46 -5.19
CA SER A 188 -0.02 2.93 -6.08
C SER A 188 1.34 3.60 -5.93
N SER A 189 1.40 4.92 -5.75
CA SER A 189 2.67 5.63 -5.54
C SER A 189 3.38 5.23 -4.24
N ALA A 190 2.64 5.05 -3.15
CA ALA A 190 3.22 4.63 -1.87
C ALA A 190 3.69 3.18 -1.93
N ALA A 191 2.85 2.26 -2.43
CA ALA A 191 3.23 0.85 -2.59
C ALA A 191 4.46 0.69 -3.52
N MET A 192 4.49 1.43 -4.64
CA MET A 192 5.63 1.45 -5.56
C MET A 192 6.91 1.99 -4.89
N VAL A 193 6.87 3.17 -4.27
CA VAL A 193 8.04 3.76 -3.56
C VAL A 193 8.54 2.81 -2.50
N THR A 194 7.64 2.28 -1.66
CA THR A 194 8.01 1.39 -0.57
C THR A 194 8.67 0.11 -1.08
N SER A 195 8.11 -0.53 -2.11
CA SER A 195 8.70 -1.75 -2.69
C SER A 195 10.07 -1.48 -3.33
N LEU A 196 10.21 -0.35 -4.04
CA LEU A 196 11.45 0.03 -4.73
C LEU A 196 12.56 0.38 -3.75
N CYS A 197 12.27 1.26 -2.77
CA CYS A 197 13.24 1.64 -1.74
C CYS A 197 13.70 0.42 -0.95
N SER A 198 12.76 -0.46 -0.59
CA SER A 198 13.07 -1.66 0.17
C SER A 198 13.89 -2.65 -0.62
N ALA A 199 13.55 -2.91 -1.90
CA ALA A 199 14.31 -3.80 -2.76
C ALA A 199 15.76 -3.30 -2.93
N ILE A 200 15.95 -2.00 -3.20
CA ILE A 200 17.28 -1.40 -3.34
C ILE A 200 18.06 -1.54 -2.03
N LEU A 201 17.48 -1.16 -0.88
CA LEU A 201 18.18 -1.23 0.40
C LEU A 201 18.59 -2.67 0.75
N ILE A 202 17.69 -3.64 0.58
CA ILE A 202 17.96 -5.05 0.89
C ILE A 202 19.00 -5.66 -0.05
N HIS A 203 18.91 -5.33 -1.34
CA HIS A 203 19.82 -5.83 -2.34
C HIS A 203 21.24 -5.29 -2.11
N PHE A 204 21.36 -3.98 -1.93
CA PHE A 204 22.64 -3.32 -1.84
C PHE A 204 23.25 -3.34 -0.45
N ALA A 205 22.49 -3.45 0.64
CA ALA A 205 23.02 -3.57 2.01
C ALA A 205 22.81 -4.98 2.59
N PRO A 206 23.61 -6.00 2.20
CA PRO A 206 23.43 -7.39 2.63
C PRO A 206 23.56 -7.62 4.14
N SER A 207 24.11 -6.66 4.88
CA SER A 207 24.22 -6.72 6.35
C SER A 207 22.88 -6.59 7.06
N ILE A 208 21.84 -6.04 6.41
CA ILE A 208 20.53 -5.87 7.03
C ILE A 208 19.76 -7.19 7.04
N LYS A 209 19.09 -7.49 8.16
CA LYS A 209 18.23 -8.67 8.29
C LYS A 209 16.80 -8.29 7.86
N PRO A 210 16.33 -8.69 6.67
CA PRO A 210 15.12 -8.12 6.07
C PRO A 210 13.86 -8.31 6.93
N LEU A 211 13.75 -9.44 7.62
CA LEU A 211 12.60 -9.79 8.47
C LEU A 211 12.69 -9.25 9.90
N SER A 212 13.72 -8.49 10.26
CA SER A 212 13.84 -7.94 11.62
C SER A 212 12.95 -6.71 11.82
N ARG A 213 12.40 -6.55 13.03
CA ARG A 213 11.56 -5.39 13.39
C ARG A 213 12.28 -4.05 13.16
N SER A 214 13.57 -3.97 13.49
CA SER A 214 14.36 -2.75 13.25
C SER A 214 14.53 -2.44 11.77
N THR A 215 14.73 -3.47 10.93
CA THR A 215 14.80 -3.27 9.48
C THR A 215 13.46 -2.85 8.93
N LYS A 216 12.34 -3.47 9.35
CA LYS A 216 10.99 -3.06 8.94
C LYS A 216 10.71 -1.59 9.25
N LEU A 217 11.13 -1.09 10.42
CA LEU A 217 11.03 0.33 10.77
C LEU A 217 11.96 1.22 9.93
N LEU A 218 13.20 0.79 9.65
CA LEU A 218 14.10 1.52 8.76
C LEU A 218 13.54 1.64 7.33
N LEU A 219 12.95 0.56 6.80
CA LEU A 219 12.27 0.54 5.51
C LEU A 219 11.07 1.50 5.48
N HIS A 220 10.28 1.51 6.55
CA HIS A 220 9.23 2.50 6.74
C HIS A 220 9.78 3.92 6.70
N ASN A 221 10.81 4.24 7.49
CA ASN A 221 11.37 5.59 7.61
C ASN A 221 11.95 6.09 6.27
N LEU A 222 12.72 5.25 5.58
CA LEU A 222 13.23 5.53 4.24
C LEU A 222 12.10 5.82 3.25
N SER A 223 11.07 4.97 3.25
CA SER A 223 9.94 5.12 2.33
C SER A 223 9.12 6.38 2.62
N GLN A 224 8.93 6.73 3.90
CA GLN A 224 8.27 7.98 4.32
C GLN A 224 9.05 9.21 3.86
N TYR A 225 10.37 9.18 4.05
CA TYR A 225 11.27 10.24 3.62
C TYR A 225 11.22 10.45 2.10
N VAL A 226 11.44 9.39 1.33
CA VAL A 226 11.45 9.44 -0.14
C VAL A 226 10.09 9.88 -0.69
N HIS A 227 9.00 9.34 -0.15
CA HIS A 227 7.66 9.70 -0.59
C HIS A 227 7.34 11.17 -0.26
N SER A 228 7.70 11.65 0.93
CA SER A 228 7.56 13.06 1.32
C SER A 228 8.40 13.99 0.44
N LEU A 229 9.64 13.60 0.13
CA LEU A 229 10.55 14.34 -0.75
C LEU A 229 10.01 14.44 -2.19
N ALA A 230 9.47 13.32 -2.71
CA ALA A 230 8.85 13.28 -4.02
C ALA A 230 7.58 14.16 -4.08
N GLN A 231 6.74 14.10 -3.04
CA GLN A 231 5.54 14.94 -2.91
C GLN A 231 5.85 16.42 -2.62
N GLY A 232 7.03 16.74 -2.10
CA GLY A 232 7.41 18.09 -1.68
C GLY A 232 6.77 18.54 -0.37
N LYS A 233 6.19 17.62 0.41
CA LYS A 233 5.60 17.89 1.74
C LYS A 233 5.53 16.61 2.55
N VAL A 234 5.49 16.75 3.88
CA VAL A 234 5.19 15.64 4.79
C VAL A 234 3.68 15.36 4.73
N GLY A 235 3.31 14.20 4.21
CA GLY A 235 1.93 13.72 4.21
C GLY A 235 1.48 13.15 5.56
N SER A 236 0.35 12.45 5.57
CA SER A 236 -0.07 11.64 6.72
C SER A 236 0.85 10.45 6.95
N GLY A 237 1.32 9.81 5.87
CA GLY A 237 2.18 8.63 5.91
C GLY A 237 1.45 7.29 6.10
N PHE A 238 0.11 7.28 6.19
CA PHE A 238 -0.65 6.03 6.38
C PHE A 238 -0.54 5.08 5.18
N ASP A 239 -0.31 5.61 3.98
CA ASP A 239 -0.20 4.85 2.74
C ASP A 239 1.12 4.07 2.68
N VAL A 240 2.23 4.74 3.00
CA VAL A 240 3.53 4.08 3.20
C VAL A 240 3.46 3.10 4.37
N SER A 241 2.78 3.47 5.45
CA SER A 241 2.63 2.59 6.61
C SER A 241 1.88 1.31 6.25
N ALA A 242 0.79 1.39 5.48
CA ALA A 242 0.06 0.21 5.01
C ALA A 242 0.89 -0.66 4.07
N ALA A 243 1.69 -0.06 3.19
CA ALA A 243 2.62 -0.81 2.33
C ALA A 243 3.69 -1.60 3.13
N ILE A 244 3.99 -1.19 4.36
CA ILE A 244 4.92 -1.91 5.26
C ILE A 244 4.18 -2.87 6.19
N TYR A 245 3.11 -2.44 6.85
CA TYR A 245 2.48 -3.12 7.98
C TYR A 245 1.09 -3.71 7.67
N GLY A 246 0.57 -3.52 6.46
CA GLY A 246 -0.75 -4.02 6.06
C GLY A 246 -1.88 -3.33 6.83
N THR A 247 -2.83 -4.10 7.34
CA THR A 247 -4.06 -3.63 7.99
C THR A 247 -3.81 -3.22 9.44
N HIS A 248 -4.13 -1.97 9.79
CA HIS A 248 -3.90 -1.42 11.13
C HIS A 248 -4.71 -0.13 11.39
N VAL A 249 -4.74 0.29 12.65
CA VAL A 249 -5.06 1.68 13.02
C VAL A 249 -3.78 2.48 13.05
N TYR A 250 -3.73 3.57 12.29
CA TYR A 250 -2.56 4.39 12.07
C TYR A 250 -2.68 5.75 12.76
N ARG A 251 -1.64 6.16 13.48
CA ARG A 251 -1.41 7.56 13.88
C ARG A 251 -0.12 8.06 13.24
N ARG A 252 -0.20 9.22 12.59
CA ARG A 252 0.94 9.81 11.87
C ARG A 252 2.13 10.11 12.77
N PHE A 253 3.33 10.01 12.19
CA PHE A 253 4.55 10.48 12.83
C PHE A 253 4.63 12.03 12.81
N SER A 254 5.41 12.59 13.73
CA SER A 254 5.73 14.01 13.78
C SER A 254 6.74 14.36 12.68
N PRO A 255 6.59 15.49 11.97
CA PRO A 255 7.61 15.97 11.02
C PRO A 255 9.03 16.02 11.59
N ALA A 256 9.17 16.17 12.92
CA ALA A 256 10.46 16.12 13.64
C ALA A 256 11.29 14.87 13.33
N CYS A 257 10.65 13.75 12.98
CA CYS A 257 11.36 12.51 12.61
C CYS A 257 12.21 12.67 11.33
N LEU A 258 11.90 13.66 10.50
CA LEU A 258 12.57 13.96 9.23
C LEU A 258 13.34 15.30 9.25
N ASP A 259 13.55 15.86 10.44
CA ASP A 259 14.28 17.12 10.59
C ASP A 259 15.67 17.04 9.95
N GLY A 260 16.01 18.08 9.19
CA GLY A 260 17.28 18.17 8.47
C GLY A 260 17.33 17.43 7.13
N LEU A 261 16.32 16.62 6.78
CA LEU A 261 16.24 15.98 5.45
C LEU A 261 15.34 16.72 4.46
N LEU A 262 14.27 17.36 4.95
CA LEU A 262 13.34 18.11 4.11
C LEU A 262 13.66 19.61 4.19
N GLY A 263 14.54 20.08 3.31
CA GLY A 263 14.96 21.48 3.24
C GLY A 263 13.88 22.42 2.69
N SER A 264 13.81 23.64 3.23
CA SER A 264 12.97 24.73 2.72
C SER A 264 13.27 24.97 1.24
N SER A 265 12.22 24.96 0.43
CA SER A 265 12.23 25.21 -1.01
C SER A 265 13.14 26.39 -1.40
N GLY A 266 14.36 26.12 -1.86
CA GLY A 266 15.31 27.18 -2.26
C GLY A 266 16.73 26.69 -2.52
N ASP A 267 17.33 25.97 -1.57
CA ASP A 267 18.67 25.42 -1.69
C ASP A 267 18.64 23.91 -1.48
N GLN A 268 18.84 23.12 -2.54
CA GLN A 268 19.11 21.69 -2.38
C GLN A 268 20.50 21.51 -1.79
N ALA A 269 20.62 21.66 -0.47
CA ALA A 269 21.81 21.21 0.24
C ALA A 269 22.01 19.72 -0.09
N HIS A 270 23.16 19.39 -0.67
CA HIS A 270 23.50 18.01 -1.01
C HIS A 270 23.58 17.17 0.28
N LEU A 271 22.55 16.35 0.55
CA LEU A 271 22.53 15.47 1.71
C LEU A 271 23.51 14.32 1.52
N THR A 272 24.42 14.18 2.48
CA THR A 272 25.40 13.10 2.52
C THR A 272 24.75 11.78 2.96
N PRO A 273 25.29 10.62 2.53
CA PRO A 273 24.84 9.30 3.00
C PRO A 273 24.73 9.18 4.52
N ASN A 274 25.71 9.72 5.27
CA ASN A 274 25.74 9.67 6.73
C ASN A 274 24.64 10.51 7.39
N GLN A 275 24.26 11.66 6.80
CA GLN A 275 23.14 12.46 7.29
C GLN A 275 21.82 11.71 7.14
N ILE A 276 21.60 11.10 5.97
CA ILE A 276 20.41 10.27 5.70
C ILE A 276 20.32 9.13 6.72
N TRP A 277 21.42 8.39 6.91
CA TRP A 277 21.45 7.29 7.89
C TRP A 277 21.14 7.75 9.31
N LYS A 278 21.80 8.80 9.81
CA LYS A 278 21.58 9.31 11.17
C LYS A 278 20.14 9.74 11.43
N THR A 279 19.48 10.34 10.43
CA THR A 279 18.08 10.78 10.60
C THR A 279 17.09 9.63 10.49
N LEU A 280 17.36 8.60 9.67
CA LEU A 280 16.41 7.52 9.42
C LEU A 280 16.57 6.30 10.33
N ASP A 281 17.76 6.05 10.86
CA ASP A 281 18.00 4.88 11.72
C ASP A 281 17.34 5.06 13.09
N PRO A 282 16.36 4.23 13.46
CA PRO A 282 15.66 4.34 14.74
C PRO A 282 16.56 4.06 15.95
N LYS A 283 17.77 3.52 15.76
CA LYS A 283 18.77 3.36 16.83
C LYS A 283 19.54 4.65 17.12
N ILE A 284 19.50 5.62 16.20
CA ILE A 284 20.24 6.88 16.28
C ILE A 284 19.28 8.05 16.50
N ASN A 285 18.20 8.11 15.72
CA ASN A 285 17.17 9.13 15.87
C ASN A 285 16.01 8.59 16.70
N GLU A 286 16.00 8.96 17.99
CA GLU A 286 14.98 8.55 18.96
C GLU A 286 13.57 9.04 18.60
N SER A 287 13.43 10.06 17.74
CA SER A 287 12.11 10.54 17.28
C SER A 287 11.28 9.46 16.58
N TRP A 288 11.94 8.45 16.01
CA TRP A 288 11.23 7.32 15.37
C TRP A 288 10.69 6.28 16.36
N VAL A 289 11.04 6.38 17.64
CA VAL A 289 10.62 5.43 18.69
C VAL A 289 9.96 6.10 19.91
N ASP A 290 10.14 7.41 20.08
CA ASP A 290 9.50 8.20 21.13
C ASP A 290 7.98 8.31 20.92
N ALA A 291 7.18 7.98 21.93
CA ALA A 291 5.72 7.92 21.82
C ALA A 291 5.04 9.26 21.45
N SER A 292 5.70 10.40 21.65
CA SER A 292 5.20 11.73 21.29
C SER A 292 5.43 12.08 19.81
N THR A 293 6.40 11.42 19.16
CA THR A 293 6.82 11.75 17.79
C THR A 293 6.69 10.59 16.81
N ALA A 294 6.94 9.36 17.26
CA ALA A 294 6.86 8.15 16.45
C ALA A 294 5.44 7.91 15.89
N PRO A 295 5.34 7.23 14.73
CA PRO A 295 4.06 6.74 14.25
C PRO A 295 3.51 5.66 15.21
N VAL A 296 2.19 5.54 15.29
CA VAL A 296 1.56 4.45 16.03
C VAL A 296 0.85 3.51 15.05
N ILE A 297 1.20 2.23 15.12
CA ILE A 297 0.64 1.15 14.32
C ILE A 297 -0.03 0.19 15.31
N GLU A 298 -1.35 0.31 15.46
CA GLU A 298 -2.13 -0.53 16.36
C GLU A 298 -2.83 -1.64 15.56
N ARG A 299 -2.86 -2.86 16.09
CA ARG A 299 -3.47 -4.00 15.39
C ARG A 299 -4.94 -3.73 15.09
N PHE A 300 -5.37 -4.17 13.91
CA PHE A 300 -6.76 -4.09 13.45
C PHE A 300 -7.06 -5.26 12.53
N SER A 301 -8.30 -5.74 12.54
CA SER A 301 -8.78 -6.77 11.63
C SER A 301 -10.19 -6.42 11.15
N ILE A 302 -10.49 -6.81 9.91
CA ILE A 302 -11.87 -6.82 9.44
C ILE A 302 -12.60 -8.01 10.12
N PRO A 303 -13.85 -7.86 10.59
CA PRO A 303 -14.53 -8.90 11.36
C PRO A 303 -14.66 -10.22 10.59
N LYS A 304 -14.50 -11.35 11.29
CA LYS A 304 -14.65 -12.69 10.69
C LYS A 304 -15.95 -12.82 9.89
N PHE A 305 -15.91 -13.61 8.82
CA PHE A 305 -17.07 -13.90 7.97
C PHE A 305 -17.67 -12.66 7.29
N THR A 306 -16.85 -11.63 7.09
CA THR A 306 -17.17 -10.46 6.27
C THR A 306 -16.07 -10.27 5.22
N THR A 307 -16.38 -9.54 4.17
CA THR A 307 -15.41 -9.16 3.14
C THR A 307 -15.54 -7.67 2.84
N LEU A 308 -14.41 -6.98 2.75
CA LEU A 308 -14.31 -5.63 2.23
C LEU A 308 -14.04 -5.70 0.72
N LEU A 309 -15.06 -5.41 -0.08
CA LEU A 309 -14.97 -5.28 -1.53
C LEU A 309 -14.57 -3.88 -1.93
N LEU A 310 -13.90 -3.77 -3.07
CA LEU A 310 -13.47 -2.52 -3.66
C LEU A 310 -13.98 -2.43 -5.09
N ALA A 311 -14.46 -1.26 -5.48
CA ALA A 311 -14.91 -1.00 -6.83
C ALA A 311 -14.36 0.33 -7.32
N ASP A 312 -13.77 0.32 -8.51
CA ASP A 312 -13.31 1.50 -9.22
C ASP A 312 -14.50 2.26 -9.80
N VAL A 313 -14.56 3.57 -9.57
CA VAL A 313 -15.48 4.48 -10.25
C VAL A 313 -14.62 5.28 -11.21
N ASP A 314 -14.69 4.97 -12.50
CA ASP A 314 -13.81 5.55 -13.52
C ASP A 314 -14.28 6.94 -13.93
N ALA A 315 -14.19 7.87 -12.99
CA ALA A 315 -14.43 9.29 -13.20
C ALA A 315 -13.21 10.14 -12.81
N GLY A 316 -12.27 9.56 -12.03
CA GLY A 316 -10.96 10.15 -11.71
C GLY A 316 -11.04 11.39 -10.81
N SER A 317 -10.36 11.39 -9.67
CA SER A 317 -10.26 12.56 -8.80
C SER A 317 -8.85 13.19 -8.81
N HIS A 318 -8.78 14.51 -8.75
CA HIS A 318 -7.53 15.24 -8.47
C HIS A 318 -7.39 15.49 -6.96
N THR A 319 -7.09 14.43 -6.20
CA THR A 319 -7.02 14.40 -4.72
C THR A 319 -6.20 15.51 -4.04
N PRO A 320 -5.03 15.97 -4.56
CA PRO A 320 -4.22 16.98 -3.87
C PRO A 320 -4.88 18.37 -3.74
N SER A 321 -5.73 18.76 -4.70
CA SER A 321 -6.43 20.04 -4.65
C SER A 321 -7.53 20.07 -3.58
N MET A 322 -8.12 18.90 -3.28
CA MET A 322 -9.20 18.75 -2.30
C MET A 322 -8.69 18.98 -0.87
N VAL A 323 -7.55 18.38 -0.50
CA VAL A 323 -6.97 18.55 0.85
C VAL A 323 -6.69 20.02 1.16
N GLY A 324 -6.08 20.75 0.23
CA GLY A 324 -5.78 22.17 0.42
C GLY A 324 -7.05 23.03 0.62
N GLN A 325 -8.13 22.71 -0.08
CA GLN A 325 -9.41 23.42 0.03
C GLN A 325 -10.10 23.16 1.37
N VAL A 326 -10.15 21.90 1.82
CA VAL A 326 -10.73 21.57 3.13
C VAL A 326 -9.98 22.24 4.27
N PHE A 327 -8.65 22.28 4.23
CA PHE A 327 -7.86 22.96 5.28
C PHE A 327 -8.01 24.49 5.23
N LYS A 328 -8.14 25.08 4.04
CA LYS A 328 -8.48 26.51 3.92
C LYS A 328 -9.82 26.81 4.58
N TRP A 329 -10.84 26.00 4.30
CA TRP A 329 -12.16 26.12 4.93
C TRP A 329 -12.10 25.90 6.45
N LYS A 330 -11.41 24.87 6.93
CA LYS A 330 -11.24 24.60 8.37
C LYS A 330 -10.61 25.78 9.11
N ASN A 331 -9.67 26.47 8.48
CA ASN A 331 -9.04 27.65 9.06
C ASN A 331 -9.96 28.88 9.04
N SER A 332 -10.82 29.05 8.01
CA SER A 332 -11.76 30.17 7.94
C SER A 332 -13.00 29.99 8.83
N GLU A 333 -13.48 28.75 8.98
CA GLU A 333 -14.72 28.41 9.70
C GLU A 333 -14.45 27.44 10.86
N SER A 334 -13.46 27.76 11.69
CA SER A 334 -12.89 26.85 12.70
C SER A 334 -13.88 26.24 13.66
N GLU A 335 -14.89 26.96 14.13
CA GLU A 335 -15.85 26.43 15.11
C GLU A 335 -16.69 25.28 14.52
N CYS A 336 -17.31 25.52 13.35
CA CYS A 336 -18.13 24.51 12.68
C CYS A 336 -17.27 23.33 12.20
N ALA A 337 -16.09 23.62 11.65
CA ALA A 337 -15.16 22.59 11.20
C ALA A 337 -14.67 21.70 12.35
N ASN A 338 -14.32 22.29 13.50
CA ASN A 338 -13.89 21.54 14.68
C ASN A 338 -15.00 20.67 15.27
N GLN A 339 -16.26 21.11 15.19
CA GLN A 339 -17.40 20.29 15.59
C GLN A 339 -17.53 19.03 14.72
N ILE A 340 -17.43 19.18 13.39
CA ILE A 340 -17.44 18.03 12.46
C ILE A 340 -16.24 17.12 12.70
N TRP A 341 -15.05 17.69 12.89
CA TRP A 341 -13.83 16.93 13.21
C TRP A 341 -14.00 16.08 14.47
N LYS A 342 -14.55 16.67 15.54
CA LYS A 342 -14.78 15.98 16.81
C LYS A 342 -15.78 14.84 16.63
N GLU A 343 -16.88 15.08 15.93
CA GLU A 343 -17.90 14.04 15.69
C GLU A 343 -17.34 12.91 14.82
N LEU A 344 -16.63 13.23 13.73
CA LEU A 344 -15.92 12.24 12.91
C LEU A 344 -14.95 11.40 13.75
N SER A 345 -14.16 12.04 14.62
CA SER A 345 -13.23 11.34 15.52
C SER A 345 -13.95 10.37 16.46
N ILE A 346 -15.09 10.78 17.02
CA ILE A 346 -15.95 9.92 17.85
C ILE A 346 -16.41 8.70 17.03
N GLN A 347 -17.00 8.91 15.86
CA GLN A 347 -17.52 7.81 15.03
C GLN A 347 -16.40 6.87 14.55
N ASN A 348 -15.25 7.40 14.13
CA ASN A 348 -14.09 6.60 13.76
C ASN A 348 -13.61 5.70 14.93
N ASN A 349 -13.59 6.24 16.14
CA ASN A 349 -13.23 5.47 17.34
C ASN A 349 -14.30 4.42 17.69
N GLN A 350 -15.59 4.74 17.53
CA GLN A 350 -16.67 3.77 17.72
C GLN A 350 -16.55 2.60 16.71
N LEU A 351 -16.20 2.88 15.45
CA LEU A 351 -15.97 1.85 14.45
C LEU A 351 -14.82 0.92 14.85
N LYS A 352 -13.70 1.50 15.29
CA LYS A 352 -12.56 0.74 15.82
C LYS A 352 -13.00 -0.18 16.96
N VAL A 353 -13.68 0.36 17.97
CA VAL A 353 -14.11 -0.40 19.15
C VAL A 353 -15.11 -1.50 18.76
N ALA A 354 -16.05 -1.24 17.85
CA ALA A 354 -16.98 -2.25 17.36
C ALA A 354 -16.26 -3.44 16.72
N PHE A 355 -15.26 -3.18 15.87
CA PHE A 355 -14.51 -4.23 15.17
C PHE A 355 -13.67 -5.05 16.15
N GLU A 356 -12.98 -4.40 17.09
CA GLU A 356 -12.23 -5.10 18.14
C GLU A 356 -13.14 -6.01 19.00
N ARG A 357 -14.36 -5.57 19.29
CA ARG A 357 -15.33 -6.40 20.03
C ARG A 357 -15.82 -7.58 19.21
N LEU A 358 -16.14 -7.36 17.94
CA LEU A 358 -16.53 -8.44 17.02
C LEU A 358 -15.42 -9.49 16.91
N ASP A 359 -14.15 -9.05 16.80
CA ASP A 359 -12.99 -9.93 16.78
C ASP A 359 -12.87 -10.76 18.07
N ARG A 360 -13.00 -10.12 19.25
CA ARG A 360 -13.02 -10.80 20.55
C ARG A 360 -14.16 -11.81 20.67
N LEU A 361 -15.40 -11.43 20.30
CA LEU A 361 -16.56 -12.32 20.37
C LEU A 361 -16.42 -13.51 19.43
N SER A 362 -15.86 -13.29 18.23
CA SER A 362 -15.57 -14.37 17.28
C SER A 362 -14.51 -15.35 17.81
N SER A 363 -13.54 -14.85 18.59
CA SER A 363 -12.50 -15.67 19.23
C SER A 363 -13.02 -16.43 20.45
N LEU A 364 -13.98 -15.87 21.19
CA LEU A 364 -14.58 -16.47 22.39
C LEU A 364 -15.53 -17.62 22.05
N ASN A 365 -16.39 -17.45 21.05
CA ASN A 365 -17.34 -18.47 20.61
C ASN A 365 -17.66 -18.31 19.12
N GLU A 366 -16.78 -18.86 18.28
CA GLU A 366 -16.89 -18.78 16.82
C GLU A 366 -18.19 -19.40 16.28
N GLN A 367 -18.69 -20.48 16.89
CA GLN A 367 -19.93 -21.14 16.46
C GLN A 367 -21.15 -20.24 16.67
N ASN A 368 -21.27 -19.62 17.85
CA ASN A 368 -22.34 -18.67 18.12
C ASN A 368 -22.20 -17.42 17.25
N TYR A 369 -20.98 -16.91 17.08
CA TYR A 369 -20.69 -15.78 16.21
C TYR A 369 -21.12 -16.06 14.76
N LEU A 370 -20.72 -17.20 14.20
CA LEU A 370 -21.10 -17.62 12.85
C LEU A 370 -22.62 -17.79 12.72
N SER A 371 -23.28 -18.37 13.71
CA SER A 371 -24.75 -18.51 13.73
C SER A 371 -25.45 -17.15 13.63
N GLU A 372 -24.99 -16.14 14.38
CA GLU A 372 -25.52 -14.79 14.29
C GLU A 372 -25.20 -14.12 12.95
N VAL A 373 -23.97 -14.27 12.43
CA VAL A 373 -23.61 -13.76 11.11
C VAL A 373 -24.46 -14.39 9.99
N LEU A 374 -24.73 -15.69 10.04
CA LEU A 374 -25.61 -16.37 9.08
C LEU A 374 -27.03 -15.77 9.10
N LYS A 375 -27.60 -15.58 10.29
CA LYS A 375 -28.92 -14.94 10.45
C LYS A 375 -28.93 -13.52 9.87
N LEU A 376 -27.91 -12.72 10.16
CA LEU A 376 -27.80 -11.34 9.66
C LEU A 376 -27.61 -11.29 8.14
N SER A 377 -26.79 -12.18 7.60
CA SER A 377 -26.52 -12.24 6.15
C SER A 377 -27.78 -12.58 5.34
N SER A 378 -28.76 -13.25 5.95
CA SER A 378 -30.03 -13.63 5.31
C SER A 378 -31.19 -12.70 5.69
N ASP A 379 -30.94 -11.66 6.49
CA ASP A 379 -31.97 -10.70 6.94
C ASP A 379 -32.14 -9.58 5.90
N SER A 380 -33.13 -9.73 5.02
CA SER A 380 -33.47 -8.71 4.01
C SER A 380 -33.84 -7.34 4.60
N ASN A 381 -34.18 -7.27 5.89
CA ASN A 381 -34.47 -6.02 6.60
C ASN A 381 -33.28 -5.49 7.39
N PHE A 382 -32.08 -6.06 7.24
CA PHE A 382 -30.88 -5.58 7.92
C PHE A 382 -30.63 -4.09 7.65
N HIS A 383 -30.73 -3.66 6.38
CA HIS A 383 -30.54 -2.27 5.95
C HIS A 383 -31.54 -1.26 6.55
N LEU A 384 -32.66 -1.73 7.12
CA LEU A 384 -33.66 -0.90 7.80
C LEU A 384 -33.36 -0.73 9.30
N GLN A 385 -32.46 -1.54 9.85
CA GLN A 385 -32.08 -1.46 11.26
C GLN A 385 -31.08 -0.32 11.47
N ASN A 386 -31.20 0.37 12.60
CA ASN A 386 -30.35 1.49 12.94
C ASN A 386 -30.21 1.59 14.46
N ASP A 387 -28.97 1.63 14.94
CA ASP A 387 -28.63 1.90 16.34
C ASP A 387 -27.48 2.92 16.39
N PRO A 388 -27.79 4.21 16.60
CA PRO A 388 -26.78 5.27 16.69
C PRO A 388 -26.17 5.35 18.10
N SER A 389 -26.54 4.47 19.04
CA SER A 389 -25.99 4.51 20.39
C SER A 389 -24.52 4.09 20.42
N PRO A 390 -23.71 4.63 21.35
CA PRO A 390 -22.32 4.22 21.49
C PRO A 390 -22.18 2.71 21.71
N VAL A 391 -21.09 2.14 21.21
CA VAL A 391 -20.69 0.77 21.44
C VAL A 391 -20.40 0.57 22.93
N THR A 392 -20.97 -0.48 23.51
CA THR A 392 -20.90 -0.77 24.95
C THR A 392 -20.38 -2.17 25.23
N GLU A 393 -19.93 -2.44 26.46
CA GLU A 393 -19.43 -3.76 26.87
C GLU A 393 -20.46 -4.90 26.82
N THR A 394 -21.74 -4.57 26.81
CA THR A 394 -22.85 -5.54 26.79
C THR A 394 -23.40 -5.83 25.40
N ASP A 395 -22.94 -5.12 24.36
CA ASP A 395 -23.45 -5.33 23.00
C ASP A 395 -23.05 -6.71 22.49
N ASP A 396 -24.05 -7.46 21.99
CA ASP A 396 -23.87 -8.76 21.34
C ASP A 396 -23.51 -8.62 19.85
N VAL A 397 -23.29 -9.76 19.18
CA VAL A 397 -22.87 -9.80 17.76
C VAL A 397 -23.85 -9.08 16.85
N ARG A 398 -25.16 -9.31 17.03
CA ARG A 398 -26.22 -8.67 16.23
C ARG A 398 -26.22 -7.16 16.42
N THR A 399 -26.24 -6.72 17.67
CA THR A 399 -26.25 -5.30 18.03
C THR A 399 -25.01 -4.60 17.48
N LEU A 400 -23.83 -5.23 17.59
CA LEU A 400 -22.59 -4.66 17.07
C LEU A 400 -22.61 -4.48 15.55
N PHE A 401 -23.11 -5.45 14.77
CA PHE A 401 -23.20 -5.28 13.32
C PHE A 401 -24.21 -4.19 12.90
N ILE A 402 -25.34 -4.07 13.60
CA ILE A 402 -26.29 -2.97 13.38
C ILE A 402 -25.61 -1.63 13.69
N LYS A 403 -24.88 -1.53 14.80
CA LYS A 403 -24.09 -0.33 15.15
C LYS A 403 -23.01 -0.04 14.12
N VAL A 404 -22.30 -1.03 13.59
CA VAL A 404 -21.32 -0.83 12.51
C VAL A 404 -22.00 -0.20 11.28
N SER A 405 -23.18 -0.70 10.90
CA SER A 405 -23.95 -0.11 9.79
C SER A 405 -24.30 1.36 10.08
N SER A 406 -24.82 1.65 11.27
CA SER A 406 -25.14 3.02 11.69
C SER A 406 -23.92 3.95 11.75
N ILE A 407 -22.80 3.47 12.28
CA ILE A 407 -21.55 4.22 12.42
C ILE A 407 -20.96 4.56 11.04
N THR A 408 -20.87 3.58 10.13
CA THR A 408 -20.35 3.80 8.77
C THR A 408 -21.21 4.80 8.00
N LYS A 409 -22.54 4.70 8.13
CA LYS A 409 -23.48 5.70 7.58
C LYS A 409 -23.30 7.09 8.18
N SER A 410 -23.09 7.19 9.49
CA SER A 410 -22.81 8.47 10.17
C SER A 410 -21.51 9.10 9.68
N ILE A 411 -20.44 8.31 9.54
CA ILE A 411 -19.16 8.75 8.97
C ILE A 411 -19.38 9.31 7.56
N ARG A 412 -20.09 8.59 6.68
CA ARG A 412 -20.43 9.07 5.33
C ARG A 412 -21.18 10.40 5.35
N GLN A 413 -22.22 10.52 6.16
CA GLN A 413 -23.00 11.77 6.29
C GLN A 413 -22.15 12.94 6.78
N LEU A 414 -21.23 12.72 7.71
CA LEU A 414 -20.31 13.74 8.22
C LEU A 414 -19.25 14.12 7.18
N MET A 415 -18.69 13.16 6.44
CA MET A 415 -17.76 13.40 5.33
C MET A 415 -18.44 14.18 4.21
N LYS A 416 -19.69 13.83 3.87
CA LYS A 416 -20.54 14.58 2.94
C LYS A 416 -20.77 16.00 3.41
N LYS A 417 -21.14 16.19 4.69
CA LYS A 417 -21.36 17.51 5.29
C LYS A 417 -20.09 18.37 5.24
N MET A 418 -18.94 17.80 5.59
CA MET A 418 -17.63 18.45 5.45
C MET A 418 -17.38 18.87 4.00
N GLY A 419 -17.69 18.00 3.03
CA GLY A 419 -17.57 18.30 1.61
C GLY A 419 -18.44 19.47 1.17
N THR A 420 -19.73 19.46 1.54
CA THR A 420 -20.67 20.55 1.24
C THR A 420 -20.19 21.88 1.83
N GLN A 421 -19.76 21.90 3.10
CA GLN A 421 -19.32 23.14 3.76
C GLN A 421 -17.99 23.66 3.23
N SER A 422 -17.07 22.78 2.84
CA SER A 422 -15.79 23.16 2.25
C SER A 422 -15.84 23.39 0.74
N ASN A 423 -17.00 23.18 0.10
CA ASN A 423 -17.17 23.16 -1.35
C ASN A 423 -16.20 22.19 -2.06
N VAL A 424 -15.98 21.03 -1.45
CA VAL A 424 -15.13 19.95 -1.96
C VAL A 424 -16.01 18.72 -2.17
N PRO A 425 -15.95 18.04 -3.33
CA PRO A 425 -16.79 16.88 -3.60
C PRO A 425 -16.23 15.62 -2.91
N ILE A 426 -16.22 15.61 -1.57
CA ILE A 426 -15.68 14.51 -0.74
C ILE A 426 -16.49 13.23 -0.94
N GLU A 427 -17.81 13.31 -0.73
CA GLU A 427 -18.75 12.30 -1.22
C GLU A 427 -19.68 13.01 -2.20
N PRO A 428 -19.44 12.94 -3.53
CA PRO A 428 -20.32 13.54 -4.53
C PRO A 428 -21.74 12.96 -4.48
N ASP A 429 -22.75 13.69 -4.94
CA ASP A 429 -24.15 13.20 -4.94
C ASP A 429 -24.31 11.88 -5.72
N SER A 430 -23.55 11.71 -6.80
CA SER A 430 -23.53 10.47 -7.58
C SER A 430 -23.02 9.28 -6.78
N GLN A 431 -21.99 9.47 -5.94
CA GLN A 431 -21.49 8.42 -5.06
C GLN A 431 -22.43 8.19 -3.88
N THR A 432 -23.02 9.24 -3.30
CA THR A 432 -24.05 9.09 -2.26
C THR A 432 -25.21 8.21 -2.78
N GLN A 433 -25.72 8.49 -3.99
CA GLN A 433 -26.79 7.70 -4.59
C GLN A 433 -26.37 6.24 -4.81
N LEU A 434 -25.17 5.99 -5.35
CA LEU A 434 -24.65 4.64 -5.57
C LEU A 434 -24.55 3.85 -4.26
N LEU A 435 -23.95 4.45 -3.23
CA LEU A 435 -23.70 3.82 -1.94
C LEU A 435 -25.01 3.56 -1.18
N ASP A 436 -25.97 4.49 -1.22
CA ASP A 436 -27.28 4.32 -0.60
C ASP A 436 -28.10 3.20 -1.26
N GLU A 437 -28.01 3.01 -2.58
CA GLU A 437 -28.64 1.88 -3.27
C GLU A 437 -27.87 0.56 -3.07
N CYS A 438 -26.55 0.64 -2.84
CA CYS A 438 -25.71 -0.51 -2.52
C CYS A 438 -26.03 -1.05 -1.12
N GLU A 439 -26.20 -0.17 -0.12
CA GLU A 439 -26.52 -0.53 1.26
C GLU A 439 -27.89 -1.21 1.43
N LYS A 440 -28.78 -1.09 0.44
CA LYS A 440 -30.08 -1.81 0.42
C LYS A 440 -29.95 -3.27 -0.02
N ARG A 441 -28.79 -3.69 -0.52
CA ARG A 441 -28.59 -5.06 -1.02
C ARG A 441 -28.38 -6.02 0.13
N ASP A 442 -28.93 -7.23 -0.02
CA ASP A 442 -28.85 -8.26 1.00
C ASP A 442 -27.39 -8.56 1.38
N GLY A 443 -27.14 -8.65 2.69
CA GLY A 443 -25.82 -8.92 3.23
C GLY A 443 -24.88 -7.71 3.33
N VAL A 444 -25.21 -6.54 2.77
CA VAL A 444 -24.36 -5.34 2.89
C VAL A 444 -24.46 -4.77 4.30
N ILE A 445 -23.30 -4.58 4.94
CA ILE A 445 -23.17 -4.04 6.29
C ILE A 445 -23.04 -2.52 6.24
N GLY A 446 -22.19 -2.02 5.35
CA GLY A 446 -21.94 -0.59 5.19
C GLY A 446 -21.01 -0.34 4.01
N SER A 447 -20.91 0.91 3.59
CA SER A 447 -20.10 1.30 2.44
C SER A 447 -19.45 2.66 2.67
N GLY A 448 -18.60 3.11 1.75
CA GLY A 448 -18.05 4.46 1.80
C GLY A 448 -17.05 4.79 0.70
N VAL A 449 -16.67 6.07 0.66
CA VAL A 449 -15.60 6.58 -0.19
C VAL A 449 -14.29 6.61 0.60
N PRO A 450 -13.21 5.97 0.14
CA PRO A 450 -11.96 5.89 0.87
C PRO A 450 -11.16 7.19 0.80
N GLY A 451 -10.30 7.39 1.80
CA GLY A 451 -9.26 8.41 1.74
C GLY A 451 -9.81 9.84 1.78
N ALA A 452 -9.43 10.66 0.79
CA ALA A 452 -9.89 12.04 0.68
C ALA A 452 -11.26 12.15 -0.02
N GLY A 453 -11.83 11.05 -0.50
CA GLY A 453 -13.07 11.08 -1.25
C GLY A 453 -12.89 11.49 -2.71
N GLY A 454 -13.98 11.89 -3.36
CA GLY A 454 -14.00 12.29 -4.76
C GLY A 454 -14.77 11.31 -5.62
N TYR A 455 -14.27 11.12 -6.83
CA TYR A 455 -14.84 10.24 -7.85
C TYR A 455 -13.97 9.00 -8.08
N ASP A 456 -13.14 8.63 -7.11
CA ASP A 456 -12.28 7.43 -7.16
C ASP A 456 -13.08 6.20 -6.70
N ALA A 457 -12.39 5.15 -6.25
CA ALA A 457 -13.01 3.91 -5.78
C ALA A 457 -13.99 4.11 -4.62
N ILE A 458 -14.81 3.08 -4.40
CA ILE A 458 -15.63 2.88 -3.22
C ILE A 458 -15.23 1.58 -2.51
N TRP A 459 -15.58 1.47 -1.23
CA TRP A 459 -15.51 0.22 -0.50
C TRP A 459 -16.90 -0.21 -0.01
N VAL A 460 -17.12 -1.53 0.06
CA VAL A 460 -18.35 -2.14 0.56
C VAL A 460 -17.98 -3.26 1.53
N LEU A 461 -18.49 -3.20 2.75
CA LEU A 461 -18.37 -4.26 3.74
C LEU A 461 -19.61 -5.15 3.65
N ILE A 462 -19.42 -6.44 3.36
CA ILE A 462 -20.53 -7.40 3.18
C ILE A 462 -20.31 -8.65 4.04
N PHE A 463 -21.39 -9.29 4.46
CA PHE A 463 -21.34 -10.61 5.06
C PHE A 463 -20.96 -11.68 4.02
N THR A 464 -19.96 -12.49 4.37
CA THR A 464 -19.50 -13.65 3.60
C THR A 464 -19.26 -14.86 4.51
N PRO A 465 -20.30 -15.36 5.22
CA PRO A 465 -20.16 -16.60 5.96
C PRO A 465 -19.91 -17.78 5.01
N PRO A 466 -19.23 -18.85 5.49
CA PRO A 466 -19.12 -20.09 4.73
C PRO A 466 -20.53 -20.60 4.37
N SER A 467 -20.69 -21.05 3.13
CA SER A 467 -21.91 -21.74 2.71
C SER A 467 -22.13 -22.98 3.57
N LEU A 468 -23.34 -23.16 4.12
CA LEU A 468 -23.73 -24.39 4.80
C LEU A 468 -23.61 -25.55 3.79
N PRO A 469 -23.03 -26.71 4.17
CA PRO A 469 -23.00 -27.87 3.29
C PRO A 469 -24.42 -28.40 3.08
N GLU A 470 -25.08 -27.99 2.00
CA GLU A 470 -26.28 -28.67 1.52
C GLU A 470 -25.91 -29.92 0.72
N CYS A 471 -26.77 -30.92 0.84
CA CYS A 471 -26.60 -32.27 0.32
C CYS A 471 -26.55 -32.29 -1.22
N SER A 472 -25.42 -32.77 -1.76
CA SER A 472 -25.20 -33.37 -3.09
C SER A 472 -25.51 -32.58 -4.39
N THR A 473 -24.47 -32.59 -5.25
CA THR A 473 -24.46 -32.53 -6.72
C THR A 473 -24.89 -31.24 -7.42
N ALA A 474 -23.96 -30.29 -7.56
CA ALA A 474 -23.66 -29.60 -8.82
C ALA A 474 -22.30 -28.88 -8.70
N GLU A 475 -21.73 -28.55 -9.85
CA GLU A 475 -20.33 -28.27 -10.16
C GLU A 475 -19.61 -27.23 -9.26
N LYS A 476 -18.31 -27.50 -9.04
CA LYS A 476 -17.35 -26.59 -8.42
C LYS A 476 -17.20 -25.31 -9.25
N VAL A 477 -17.95 -24.28 -8.88
CA VAL A 477 -17.63 -22.87 -9.17
C VAL A 477 -17.71 -22.15 -7.83
N ASP A 478 -16.55 -21.67 -7.36
CA ASP A 478 -16.27 -20.81 -6.21
C ASP A 478 -17.41 -20.64 -5.17
N GLY A 479 -17.32 -21.38 -4.06
CA GLY A 479 -18.27 -21.38 -2.94
C GLY A 479 -18.35 -20.08 -2.12
N ARG A 480 -18.64 -18.95 -2.76
CA ARG A 480 -18.92 -17.66 -2.13
C ARG A 480 -20.44 -17.42 -2.08
N SER A 481 -20.93 -16.81 -0.99
CA SER A 481 -22.36 -16.60 -0.73
C SER A 481 -23.06 -15.85 -1.87
N GLY A 482 -24.28 -16.25 -2.25
CA GLY A 482 -25.03 -15.62 -3.37
C GLY A 482 -25.18 -14.09 -3.27
N ASN A 483 -25.16 -13.55 -2.05
CA ASN A 483 -25.24 -12.11 -1.80
C ASN A 483 -24.07 -11.32 -2.41
N ILE A 484 -22.84 -11.82 -2.36
CA ILE A 484 -21.68 -11.09 -2.90
C ILE A 484 -21.78 -10.96 -4.42
N GLN A 485 -22.26 -12.00 -5.09
CA GLN A 485 -22.42 -12.01 -6.54
C GLN A 485 -23.50 -11.00 -6.98
N HIS A 486 -24.61 -10.91 -6.26
CA HIS A 486 -25.65 -9.91 -6.52
C HIS A 486 -25.13 -8.48 -6.35
N VAL A 487 -24.28 -8.23 -5.34
CA VAL A 487 -23.65 -6.91 -5.14
C VAL A 487 -22.67 -6.59 -6.28
N ILE A 488 -21.88 -7.57 -6.72
CA ILE A 488 -20.96 -7.41 -7.86
C ILE A 488 -21.71 -7.07 -9.14
N GLU A 489 -22.79 -7.81 -9.43
CA GLU A 489 -23.64 -7.57 -10.59
C GLU A 489 -24.30 -6.19 -10.52
N PHE A 490 -24.81 -5.80 -9.34
CA PHE A 490 -25.38 -4.47 -9.13
C PHE A 490 -24.35 -3.36 -9.41
N LEU A 491 -23.14 -3.48 -8.85
CA LEU A 491 -22.10 -2.47 -9.02
C LEU A 491 -21.65 -2.39 -10.49
N ASN A 492 -21.38 -3.53 -11.14
CA ASN A 492 -20.91 -3.55 -12.52
C ASN A 492 -21.97 -3.04 -13.53
N HIS A 493 -23.26 -3.14 -13.21
CA HIS A 493 -24.36 -2.67 -14.07
C HIS A 493 -24.97 -1.34 -13.59
N TRP A 494 -24.31 -0.62 -12.69
CA TRP A 494 -24.78 0.68 -12.23
C TRP A 494 -24.93 1.66 -13.40
N SER A 495 -26.14 2.19 -13.61
CA SER A 495 -26.49 2.93 -14.83
C SER A 495 -26.04 4.40 -14.83
N HIS A 496 -25.70 4.97 -13.67
CA HIS A 496 -25.44 6.41 -13.54
C HIS A 496 -23.97 6.79 -13.60
N SER A 497 -23.05 5.84 -13.44
CA SER A 497 -21.61 6.03 -13.57
C SER A 497 -20.94 4.72 -13.88
N SER A 498 -19.73 4.76 -14.45
CA SER A 498 -19.02 3.52 -14.72
C SER A 498 -18.33 3.00 -13.48
N VAL A 499 -18.86 1.90 -12.95
CA VAL A 499 -18.34 1.22 -11.76
C VAL A 499 -17.87 -0.18 -12.16
N ARG A 500 -16.70 -0.57 -11.67
CA ARG A 500 -16.16 -1.93 -11.87
C ARG A 500 -15.63 -2.45 -10.56
N VAL A 501 -16.17 -3.58 -10.10
CA VAL A 501 -15.60 -4.27 -8.95
C VAL A 501 -14.19 -4.73 -9.31
N LEU A 502 -13.24 -4.42 -8.43
CA LEU A 502 -11.85 -4.85 -8.57
C LEU A 502 -11.77 -6.38 -8.45
N SER A 503 -10.67 -6.98 -8.90
CA SER A 503 -10.48 -8.43 -8.85
C SER A 503 -10.68 -8.95 -7.42
N SER A 504 -11.12 -10.20 -7.26
CA SER A 504 -11.28 -10.74 -5.91
C SER A 504 -9.98 -10.85 -5.12
N ASP A 505 -8.85 -10.78 -5.80
CA ASP A 505 -7.52 -10.73 -5.21
C ASP A 505 -7.20 -9.35 -4.61
N SER A 506 -8.07 -8.35 -4.80
CA SER A 506 -7.97 -7.04 -4.13
C SER A 506 -8.79 -6.95 -2.85
N TRP A 507 -9.74 -7.87 -2.64
CA TRP A 507 -10.67 -7.82 -1.52
C TRP A 507 -10.00 -8.27 -0.24
N VAL A 508 -10.53 -7.80 0.90
CA VAL A 508 -9.99 -8.12 2.21
C VAL A 508 -11.00 -8.97 2.97
N VAL A 509 -10.67 -10.24 3.13
CA VAL A 509 -11.50 -11.20 3.87
C VAL A 509 -11.22 -11.04 5.36
N GLY A 510 -12.28 -10.78 6.12
CA GLY A 510 -12.20 -10.61 7.56
C GLY A 510 -11.91 -11.91 8.30
N GLY A 511 -11.22 -11.81 9.43
CA GLY A 511 -10.70 -12.95 10.17
C GLY A 511 -9.27 -13.37 9.82
N SER A 512 -8.69 -12.81 8.77
CA SER A 512 -7.28 -12.97 8.44
C SER A 512 -6.45 -12.21 9.49
N THR A 513 -5.84 -12.90 10.45
CA THR A 513 -5.22 -12.26 11.63
C THR A 513 -3.80 -11.77 11.36
N ASN A 514 -3.54 -10.53 11.80
CA ASN A 514 -2.20 -9.99 12.06
C ASN A 514 -1.70 -10.49 13.45
N GLU A 515 -1.29 -11.76 13.56
CA GLU A 515 -0.68 -12.28 14.79
C GLU A 515 0.80 -11.85 14.89
N LEU A 516 1.08 -10.70 15.51
CA LEU A 516 2.41 -10.43 16.03
C LEU A 516 2.63 -11.24 17.33
N ARG A 517 2.75 -12.57 17.25
CA ARG A 517 3.23 -13.37 18.39
C ARG A 517 4.76 -13.38 18.41
N GLU A 518 5.31 -13.18 19.60
CA GLU A 518 6.73 -13.30 19.87
C GLU A 518 7.21 -14.74 19.58
N SER A 519 7.96 -14.90 18.49
CA SER A 519 8.92 -15.97 18.19
C SER A 519 8.45 -17.39 17.84
N SER A 520 9.24 -17.94 16.91
CA SER A 520 9.41 -19.32 16.41
C SER A 520 8.36 -19.89 15.46
N ASP A 521 8.79 -20.05 14.20
CA ASP A 521 8.38 -21.05 13.22
C ASP A 521 6.93 -21.54 13.30
N ASN A 522 6.06 -20.91 12.52
CA ASN A 522 5.18 -21.56 11.54
C ASN A 522 4.41 -20.47 10.78
N GLY A 523 4.45 -20.54 9.44
CA GLY A 523 4.00 -19.47 8.54
C GLY A 523 2.55 -19.03 8.76
N HIS A 524 2.37 -17.81 9.26
CA HIS A 524 1.18 -17.00 9.10
C HIS A 524 1.59 -15.64 8.53
N GLU A 525 0.87 -15.21 7.49
CA GLU A 525 1.27 -14.12 6.60
C GLU A 525 1.05 -12.74 7.21
N ASP A 526 2.14 -11.99 7.40
CA ASP A 526 2.11 -10.53 7.51
C ASP A 526 1.49 -9.97 6.22
N ASP A 527 0.36 -9.26 6.33
CA ASP A 527 -0.35 -8.70 5.18
C ASP A 527 0.39 -7.48 4.58
N GLY A 528 1.41 -6.97 5.29
CA GLY A 528 2.31 -5.91 4.86
C GLY A 528 3.36 -6.33 3.84
N ILE A 529 4.58 -5.78 3.97
CA ILE A 529 5.70 -6.04 3.05
C ILE A 529 6.10 -7.52 3.05
N LYS A 530 6.27 -8.10 1.86
CA LYS A 530 6.80 -9.45 1.65
C LYS A 530 8.14 -9.35 0.92
N ILE A 531 9.12 -10.11 1.40
CA ILE A 531 10.49 -10.14 0.88
C ILE A 531 10.75 -11.59 0.50
N PHE A 532 11.07 -11.84 -0.76
CA PHE A 532 11.24 -13.19 -1.26
C PHE A 532 12.71 -13.44 -1.59
N ASP A 533 13.24 -14.50 -0.96
CA ASP A 533 14.54 -15.08 -1.25
C ASP A 533 14.41 -16.49 -1.91
N ASP A 534 13.18 -16.94 -2.20
CA ASP A 534 12.83 -18.29 -2.69
C ASP A 534 12.61 -18.33 -4.22
N LEU A 535 13.28 -19.30 -4.87
CA LEU A 535 13.24 -19.58 -6.31
C LEU A 535 11.83 -19.90 -6.85
N GLN A 536 10.90 -20.47 -6.07
CA GLN A 536 9.60 -20.89 -6.61
C GLN A 536 8.67 -19.72 -6.99
N LEU A 537 8.61 -18.69 -6.13
CA LEU A 537 7.80 -17.49 -6.40
C LEU A 537 8.50 -16.59 -7.43
N VAL A 538 9.83 -16.61 -7.40
CA VAL A 538 10.70 -16.05 -8.44
C VAL A 538 10.39 -16.68 -9.80
N ASP A 539 10.15 -17.98 -9.91
CA ASP A 539 9.83 -18.64 -11.19
C ASP A 539 8.46 -18.22 -11.74
N CYS A 540 7.45 -18.07 -10.86
CA CYS A 540 6.15 -17.54 -11.24
C CYS A 540 6.28 -16.11 -11.78
N LEU A 541 6.98 -15.23 -11.06
CA LEU A 541 7.23 -13.86 -11.51
C LEU A 541 8.14 -13.80 -12.75
N LYS A 542 9.14 -14.68 -12.87
CA LYS A 542 10.01 -14.79 -14.07
C LYS A 542 9.19 -15.09 -15.32
N SER A 543 8.28 -16.05 -15.26
CA SER A 543 7.39 -16.35 -16.39
C SER A 543 6.57 -15.14 -16.84
N GLN A 544 6.14 -14.30 -15.89
CA GLN A 544 5.40 -13.06 -16.16
C GLN A 544 6.32 -11.93 -16.68
N LEU A 545 7.57 -11.87 -16.21
CA LEU A 545 8.57 -10.91 -16.66
C LEU A 545 9.03 -11.17 -18.10
N ASP A 546 9.03 -12.43 -18.53
CA ASP A 546 9.36 -12.82 -19.91
C ASP A 546 8.24 -12.45 -20.91
N LEU A 547 7.03 -12.13 -20.43
CA LEU A 547 5.95 -11.58 -21.27
C LEU A 547 6.24 -10.16 -21.76
N PHE A 548 7.22 -9.49 -21.14
CA PHE A 548 7.59 -8.11 -21.44
C PHE A 548 9.11 -8.05 -21.75
N PRO A 549 9.53 -8.50 -22.95
CA PRO A 549 10.92 -8.50 -23.36
C PRO A 549 11.56 -7.11 -23.28
#